data_AF-A0A2K3V1H8-F1
#
_entry.id   AF-A0A2K3V1H8-F1
#
_cell.length_a   1.000
_cell.length_b   1.000
_cell.length_c   1.000
_cell.angle_alpha   90.00
_cell.angle_beta   90.00
_cell.angle_gamma   90.00
#
_symmetry.space_group_name_H-M   'P 1'
#
loop_
_entity.id
_entity.type
_entity.pdbx_description
1 polymer ?
#
loop_
_entity_poly.entity_id
_entity_poly.type
_entity_poly.pdbx_seq_one_letter_code
_entity_poly.pdbx_strand_id
1 'polypeptide(L)'
;MEDILVPLFFFASVFGFPLIRREMIHRHQMERLRGEARSESRADPVPDPALDDTPALALRLPEPQRLYALALLCRLQDAPYDRLDAPAQFVIRQARLEYLPATLRAYLNLTPGARQALTERGQPPETLLQEQLEQISRGVEDVLAADQGATRRLLTQGHFLRDRFSKGEGLREKMRA
;
A
#
# COMPACT_ATOMS: atom_id res chain seq x y z
N MET A 1 -24.07 -46.28 -23.68
CA MET A 1 -23.97 -45.26 -22.60
C MET A 1 -22.60 -45.28 -21.92
N GLU A 2 -21.57 -45.88 -22.51
CA GLU A 2 -20.23 -46.00 -21.91
C GLU A 2 -19.22 -45.04 -22.55
N ASP A 3 -19.51 -44.52 -23.76
CA ASP A 3 -18.62 -43.63 -24.53
C ASP A 3 -18.52 -42.19 -23.98
N ILE A 4 -19.44 -41.79 -23.09
CA ILE A 4 -19.43 -40.46 -22.44
C ILE A 4 -18.74 -40.51 -21.07
N LEU A 5 -18.63 -41.69 -20.46
CA LEU A 5 -18.05 -41.87 -19.13
C LEU A 5 -16.52 -41.75 -19.16
N VAL A 6 -15.87 -42.23 -20.22
CA VAL A 6 -14.41 -42.24 -20.34
C VAL A 6 -13.81 -40.83 -20.46
N PRO A 7 -14.34 -39.91 -21.31
CA PRO A 7 -13.83 -38.55 -21.37
C PRO A 7 -14.09 -37.76 -20.08
N LEU A 8 -15.23 -38.00 -19.41
CA LEU A 8 -15.61 -37.29 -18.18
C LEU A 8 -14.68 -37.65 -17.01
N PHE A 9 -14.31 -38.93 -16.87
CA PHE A 9 -13.33 -39.37 -15.87
C PHE A 9 -11.94 -38.82 -16.15
N PHE A 10 -11.53 -38.74 -17.42
CA PHE A 10 -10.25 -38.15 -17.80
C PHE A 10 -10.21 -36.64 -17.48
N PHE A 11 -11.30 -35.91 -17.76
CA PHE A 11 -11.44 -34.50 -17.41
C PHE A 11 -11.42 -34.28 -15.89
N ALA A 12 -12.13 -35.09 -15.12
CA ALA A 12 -12.13 -35.01 -13.66
C ALA A 12 -10.76 -35.38 -13.05
N SER A 13 -10.01 -36.29 -13.66
CA SER A 13 -8.65 -36.66 -13.22
C SER A 13 -7.62 -35.57 -13.53
N VAL A 14 -7.64 -35.00 -14.73
CA VAL A 14 -6.68 -33.97 -15.17
C VAL A 14 -6.97 -32.61 -14.51
N PHE A 15 -8.23 -32.25 -14.30
CA PHE A 15 -8.61 -30.94 -13.72
C PHE A 15 -8.97 -30.99 -12.23
N GLY A 16 -9.47 -32.11 -11.69
CA GLY A 16 -9.87 -32.21 -10.29
C GLY A 16 -8.70 -32.46 -9.33
N PHE A 17 -7.73 -33.30 -9.73
CA PHE A 17 -6.57 -33.63 -8.90
C PHE A 17 -5.64 -32.43 -8.59
N PRO A 18 -5.31 -31.52 -9.53
CA PRO A 18 -4.51 -30.34 -9.21
C PRO A 18 -5.24 -29.30 -8.34
N LEU A 19 -6.58 -29.24 -8.38
CA LEU A 19 -7.36 -28.31 -7.55
C LEU A 19 -7.46 -28.77 -6.09
N ILE A 20 -7.66 -30.07 -5.85
CA ILE A 20 -7.67 -30.65 -4.49
C ILE A 20 -6.27 -30.56 -3.85
N ARG A 21 -5.20 -30.74 -4.64
CA ARG A 21 -3.81 -30.60 -4.15
C ARG A 21 -3.48 -29.16 -3.75
N ARG A 22 -4.03 -28.15 -4.46
CA ARG A 22 -3.83 -26.72 -4.15
C ARG A 22 -4.49 -26.32 -2.83
N GLU A 23 -5.66 -26.87 -2.52
CA GLU A 23 -6.37 -26.57 -1.28
C GLU A 23 -5.65 -27.14 -0.05
N MET A 24 -5.05 -28.34 -0.18
CA MET A 24 -4.30 -28.99 0.89
C MET A 24 -2.98 -28.27 1.22
N ILE A 25 -2.28 -27.74 0.20
CA ILE A 25 -1.05 -26.95 0.40
C ILE A 25 -1.37 -25.62 1.11
N HIS A 26 -2.49 -24.98 0.77
CA HIS A 26 -2.92 -23.74 1.42
C HIS A 26 -3.26 -23.96 2.90
N ARG A 27 -3.93 -25.07 3.23
CA ARG A 27 -4.32 -25.37 4.61
C ARG A 27 -3.10 -25.62 5.50
N HIS A 28 -2.11 -26.38 5.02
CA HIS A 28 -0.86 -26.58 5.75
C HIS A 28 0.01 -25.32 5.83
N GLN A 29 0.04 -24.47 4.80
CA GLN A 29 0.73 -23.17 4.89
C GLN A 29 0.08 -22.25 5.93
N MET A 30 -1.25 -22.20 6.00
CA MET A 30 -1.96 -21.42 7.01
C MET A 30 -1.76 -21.96 8.43
N GLU A 31 -1.69 -23.28 8.61
CA GLU A 31 -1.39 -23.89 9.90
C GLU A 31 0.06 -23.63 10.35
N ARG A 32 1.03 -23.59 9.42
CA ARG A 32 2.42 -23.21 9.72
C ARG A 32 2.54 -21.74 10.10
N LEU A 33 1.93 -20.82 9.35
CA LEU A 33 1.89 -19.39 9.70
C LEU A 33 1.21 -19.14 11.06
N ARG A 34 0.19 -19.94 11.41
CA ARG A 34 -0.51 -19.83 12.69
C ARG A 34 0.31 -20.41 13.85
N GLY A 35 1.14 -21.42 13.60
CA GLY A 35 2.12 -21.95 14.55
C GLY A 35 3.31 -21.02 14.76
N GLU A 36 3.79 -20.39 13.70
CA GLU A 36 4.85 -19.35 13.72
C GLU A 36 4.35 -18.09 14.43
N ALA A 37 3.17 -17.55 14.09
CA ALA A 37 2.57 -16.40 14.77
C ALA A 37 2.30 -16.66 16.27
N ARG A 38 1.98 -17.90 16.65
CA ARG A 38 1.79 -18.27 18.07
C ARG A 38 3.12 -18.45 18.82
N SER A 39 4.21 -18.72 18.10
CA SER A 39 5.56 -18.80 18.65
C SER A 39 6.24 -17.42 18.72
N GLU A 40 5.98 -16.53 17.75
CA GLU A 40 6.37 -15.11 17.78
C GLU A 40 5.56 -14.28 18.79
N SER A 41 4.32 -14.68 19.09
CA SER A 41 3.50 -14.02 20.12
C SER A 41 4.02 -14.26 21.56
N ARG A 42 5.11 -15.01 21.76
CA ARG A 42 5.78 -15.15 23.05
C ARG A 42 6.82 -14.04 23.22
N ALA A 43 6.29 -12.84 23.49
CA ALA A 43 6.98 -11.70 24.10
C ALA A 43 8.20 -11.15 23.34
N ASP A 44 7.95 -10.54 22.18
CA ASP A 44 8.65 -9.29 21.90
C ASP A 44 7.88 -8.14 22.57
N PRO A 45 8.56 -7.22 23.27
CA PRO A 45 7.90 -6.04 23.81
C PRO A 45 7.27 -5.27 22.64
N VAL A 46 6.01 -4.89 22.81
CA VAL A 46 5.35 -3.89 21.95
C VAL A 46 6.34 -2.74 21.77
N PRO A 47 6.78 -2.41 20.54
CA PRO A 47 7.69 -1.29 20.33
C PRO A 47 7.01 -0.07 20.91
N ASP A 48 7.66 0.53 21.90
CA ASP A 48 7.27 1.82 22.44
C ASP A 48 7.17 2.79 21.26
N PRO A 49 6.03 3.47 21.00
CA PRO A 49 5.89 4.43 19.91
C PRO A 49 6.75 5.69 20.08
N ALA A 50 7.68 5.70 21.05
CA ALA A 50 8.37 6.88 21.56
C ALA A 50 9.71 7.21 20.89
N LEU A 51 10.22 6.39 19.98
CA LEU A 51 11.34 6.78 19.11
C LEU A 51 11.02 6.34 17.68
N ASP A 52 10.55 7.30 16.86
CA ASP A 52 10.50 7.14 15.40
C ASP A 52 11.96 6.97 14.92
N ASP A 53 12.45 5.74 14.92
CA ASP A 53 13.83 5.39 14.53
C ASP A 53 14.06 5.51 13.03
N THR A 54 13.00 5.80 12.25
CA THR A 54 13.06 5.88 10.79
C THR A 54 14.09 6.90 10.28
N PRO A 55 14.24 8.10 10.85
CA PRO A 55 15.31 9.03 10.50
C PRO A 55 16.70 8.45 10.80
N ALA A 56 16.86 7.73 11.91
CA ALA A 56 18.13 7.07 12.25
C ALA A 56 18.47 5.95 11.25
N LEU A 57 17.46 5.19 10.79
CA LEU A 57 17.62 4.21 9.72
C LEU A 57 18.02 4.90 8.41
N ALA A 58 17.36 6.00 8.04
CA ALA A 58 17.65 6.74 6.82
C ALA A 58 19.09 7.26 6.79
N LEU A 59 19.62 7.78 7.91
CA LEU A 59 20.99 8.27 8.02
C LEU A 59 22.05 7.20 7.78
N ARG A 60 21.74 5.91 7.99
CA ARG A 60 22.66 4.79 7.76
C ARG A 60 22.77 4.38 6.28
N LEU A 61 21.93 4.92 5.41
CA LEU A 61 21.93 4.61 3.98
C LEU A 61 23.12 5.27 3.26
N PRO A 62 23.59 4.69 2.14
CA PRO A 62 24.51 5.37 1.24
C PRO A 62 23.83 6.54 0.51
N GLU A 63 24.66 7.40 -0.09
CA GLU A 63 24.17 8.40 -1.05
C GLU A 63 23.95 7.77 -2.43
N PRO A 64 22.91 8.15 -3.18
CA PRO A 64 21.94 9.24 -2.91
C PRO A 64 20.69 8.85 -2.10
N GLN A 65 20.54 7.57 -1.72
CA GLN A 65 19.30 7.04 -1.13
C GLN A 65 19.00 7.67 0.23
N ARG A 66 20.03 8.06 0.99
CA ARG A 66 19.88 8.79 2.25
C ARG A 66 19.08 10.07 2.06
N LEU A 67 19.48 10.93 1.13
CA LEU A 67 18.80 12.20 0.86
C LEU A 67 17.35 11.98 0.41
N TYR A 68 17.13 10.97 -0.43
CA TYR A 68 15.79 10.63 -0.90
C TYR A 68 14.87 10.18 0.24
N ALA A 69 15.36 9.27 1.10
CA ALA A 69 14.61 8.78 2.25
C ALA A 69 14.28 9.91 3.25
N LEU A 70 15.23 10.82 3.50
CA LEU A 70 15.01 11.99 4.36
C LEU A 70 13.98 12.96 3.77
N ALA A 71 14.05 13.23 2.46
CA ALA A 71 13.06 14.08 1.80
C ALA A 71 11.64 13.48 1.88
N LEU A 72 11.52 12.16 1.72
CA LEU A 72 10.26 11.44 1.89
C LEU A 72 9.75 11.52 3.33
N LEU A 73 10.63 11.39 4.33
CA LEU A 73 10.27 11.56 5.74
C LEU A 73 9.74 12.97 6.02
N CYS A 74 10.42 14.01 5.54
CA CYS A 74 9.94 15.38 5.67
C CYS A 74 8.55 15.53 5.05
N ARG A 75 8.33 15.01 3.85
CA ARG A 75 7.01 15.07 3.19
C ARG A 75 5.91 14.36 3.99
N LEU A 76 6.21 13.18 4.54
CA LEU A 76 5.25 12.44 5.37
C LEU A 76 4.94 13.17 6.68
N GLN A 77 5.93 13.86 7.25
CA GLN A 77 5.78 14.65 8.47
C GLN A 77 5.01 15.95 8.23
N ASP A 78 5.22 16.59 7.08
CA ASP A 78 4.59 17.86 6.69
C ASP A 78 3.20 17.67 6.05
N ALA A 79 2.74 16.42 5.91
CA ALA A 79 1.44 16.13 5.33
C ALA A 79 0.32 16.76 6.20
N PRO A 80 -0.67 17.45 5.59
CA PRO A 80 -1.71 18.18 6.32
C PRO A 80 -2.78 17.23 6.86
N TYR A 81 -2.41 16.33 7.78
CA TYR A 81 -3.19 15.18 8.22
C TYR A 81 -4.64 15.51 8.60
N ASP A 82 -4.85 16.63 9.30
CA ASP A 82 -6.18 17.09 9.75
C ASP A 82 -7.13 17.50 8.61
N ARG A 83 -6.61 17.75 7.41
CA ARG A 83 -7.38 18.20 6.24
C ARG A 83 -7.69 17.08 5.25
N LEU A 84 -7.08 15.92 5.44
CA LEU A 84 -7.19 14.79 4.53
C LEU A 84 -8.40 13.92 4.87
N ASP A 85 -8.94 13.24 3.85
CA ASP A 85 -9.95 12.21 4.06
C ASP A 85 -9.39 10.98 4.81
N ALA A 86 -10.28 10.17 5.39
CA ALA A 86 -9.88 8.99 6.18
C ALA A 86 -9.02 7.98 5.38
N PRO A 87 -9.31 7.69 4.10
CA PRO A 87 -8.43 6.87 3.27
C PRO A 87 -7.02 7.46 3.11
N ALA A 88 -6.89 8.76 2.85
CA ALA A 88 -5.60 9.41 2.69
C ALA A 88 -4.80 9.41 3.99
N GLN A 89 -5.45 9.71 5.11
CA GLN A 89 -4.86 9.62 6.45
C GLN A 89 -4.31 8.22 6.70
N PHE A 90 -5.09 7.18 6.38
CA PHE A 90 -4.65 5.79 6.54
C PHE A 90 -3.39 5.48 5.72
N VAL A 91 -3.34 5.87 4.44
CA VAL A 91 -2.18 5.61 3.58
C VAL A 91 -0.93 6.32 4.09
N ILE A 92 -1.04 7.58 4.49
CA ILE A 92 0.10 8.34 5.02
C ILE A 92 0.60 7.75 6.34
N ARG A 93 -0.34 7.36 7.22
CA ARG A 93 0.00 6.70 8.48
C ARG A 93 0.71 5.36 8.23
N GLN A 94 0.21 4.55 7.30
CA GLN A 94 0.83 3.29 6.90
C GLN A 94 2.22 3.49 6.29
N ALA A 95 2.36 4.46 5.39
CA ALA A 95 3.64 4.79 4.77
C ALA A 95 4.69 5.18 5.83
N ARG A 96 4.29 6.00 6.82
CA ARG A 96 5.16 6.46 7.90
C ARG A 96 5.52 5.37 8.90
N LEU A 97 4.53 4.63 9.39
CA LEU A 97 4.73 3.71 10.53
C LEU A 97 5.16 2.31 10.11
N GLU A 98 4.84 1.88 8.90
CA GLU A 98 5.05 0.51 8.45
C GLU A 98 5.93 0.43 7.21
N TYR A 99 5.51 1.02 6.09
CA TYR A 99 6.14 0.72 4.79
C TYR A 99 7.55 1.30 4.67
N LEU A 100 7.73 2.58 4.97
CA LEU A 100 9.05 3.21 4.90
C LEU A 100 10.05 2.55 5.87
N PRO A 101 9.77 2.45 7.19
CA PRO A 101 10.72 1.82 8.11
C PRO A 101 10.97 0.35 7.80
N ALA A 102 9.98 -0.42 7.34
CA ALA A 102 10.18 -1.80 6.91
C ALA A 102 11.14 -1.89 5.71
N THR A 103 10.95 -1.05 4.69
CA THR A 103 11.83 -0.98 3.51
C THR A 103 13.27 -0.65 3.89
N LEU A 104 13.46 0.34 4.76
CA LEU A 104 14.80 0.73 5.21
C LEU A 104 15.49 -0.39 6.01
N ARG A 105 14.76 -1.04 6.93
CA ARG A 105 15.29 -2.19 7.68
C ARG A 105 15.63 -3.35 6.75
N ALA A 106 14.78 -3.66 5.78
CA ALA A 106 15.02 -4.73 4.81
C ALA A 106 16.34 -4.51 4.05
N TYR A 107 16.58 -3.30 3.55
CA TYR A 107 17.83 -2.96 2.86
C TYR A 107 19.06 -3.03 3.78
N LEU A 108 18.96 -2.48 4.99
CA LEU A 108 20.06 -2.46 5.95
C LEU A 108 20.42 -3.86 6.47
N ASN A 109 19.46 -4.78 6.49
CA ASN A 109 19.64 -6.17 6.93
C ASN A 109 20.03 -7.13 5.79
N LEU A 110 20.26 -6.63 4.58
CA LEU A 110 20.71 -7.47 3.46
C LEU A 110 22.08 -8.10 3.75
N THR A 111 22.12 -9.44 3.70
CA THR A 111 23.38 -10.19 3.84
C THR A 111 24.26 -10.01 2.60
N PRO A 112 25.60 -10.20 2.72
CA PRO A 112 26.49 -10.13 1.57
C PRO A 112 26.09 -11.07 0.41
N GLY A 113 25.66 -12.30 0.73
CA GLY A 113 25.19 -13.25 -0.27
C GLY A 113 23.91 -12.82 -0.97
N ALA A 114 22.96 -12.20 -0.25
CA ALA A 114 21.74 -11.65 -0.85
C ALA A 114 22.07 -10.46 -1.77
N ARG A 115 22.99 -9.58 -1.36
CA ARG A 115 23.47 -8.47 -2.20
C ARG A 115 24.10 -8.97 -3.49
N GLN A 116 24.97 -9.99 -3.41
CA GLN A 116 25.59 -10.58 -4.58
C GLN A 116 24.55 -11.22 -5.52
N ALA A 117 23.63 -12.02 -4.98
CA ALA A 117 22.58 -12.66 -5.77
C ALA A 117 21.66 -11.65 -6.49
N LEU A 118 21.38 -10.50 -5.86
CA LEU A 118 20.62 -9.40 -6.46
C LEU A 118 21.39 -8.76 -7.63
N THR A 119 22.68 -8.48 -7.43
CA THR A 119 23.55 -7.92 -8.48
C THR A 119 23.70 -8.88 -9.67
N GLU A 120 23.87 -10.18 -9.43
CA GLU A 120 23.94 -11.21 -10.48
C GLU A 120 22.63 -11.32 -11.30
N ARG A 121 21.49 -11.00 -10.69
CA ARG A 121 20.18 -10.91 -11.36
C ARG A 121 19.97 -9.57 -12.08
N GLY A 122 20.96 -8.67 -12.08
CA GLY A 122 20.86 -7.36 -12.71
C GLY A 122 20.02 -6.35 -11.92
N GLN A 123 19.73 -6.62 -10.65
CA GLN A 123 18.98 -5.71 -9.76
C GLN A 123 19.86 -5.33 -8.57
N PRO A 124 20.81 -4.39 -8.72
CA PRO A 124 21.64 -4.00 -7.59
C PRO A 124 20.77 -3.47 -6.43
N PRO A 125 21.09 -3.80 -5.17
CA PRO A 125 20.29 -3.46 -4.00
C PRO A 125 19.93 -1.96 -3.90
N GLU A 126 20.85 -1.10 -4.32
CA GLU A 126 20.72 0.36 -4.30
C GLU A 126 19.66 0.85 -5.28
N THR A 127 19.57 0.23 -6.46
CA THR A 127 18.52 0.51 -7.46
C THR A 127 17.18 0.00 -6.97
N LEU A 128 17.13 -1.21 -6.42
CA LEU A 128 15.89 -1.76 -5.87
C LEU A 128 15.35 -0.88 -4.73
N LEU A 129 16.23 -0.44 -3.81
CA LEU A 129 15.84 0.49 -2.75
C LEU A 129 15.26 1.79 -3.32
N GLN A 130 15.92 2.37 -4.33
CA GLN A 130 15.46 3.60 -4.97
C GLN A 130 14.05 3.42 -5.57
N GLU A 131 13.82 2.32 -6.29
CA GLU A 131 12.50 2.00 -6.87
C GLU A 131 11.42 1.88 -5.80
N GLN A 132 11.71 1.21 -4.67
CA GLN A 132 10.76 1.09 -3.56
C GLN A 132 10.43 2.44 -2.92
N LEU A 133 11.45 3.29 -2.71
CA LEU A 133 11.24 4.63 -2.17
C LEU A 133 10.44 5.52 -3.13
N GLU A 134 10.69 5.40 -4.44
CA GLU A 134 9.88 6.08 -5.47
C GLU A 134 8.44 5.61 -5.47
N GLN A 135 8.20 4.30 -5.32
CA GLN A 135 6.84 3.75 -5.27
C GLN A 135 6.06 4.30 -4.06
N ILE A 136 6.69 4.35 -2.88
CA ILE A 136 6.09 4.97 -1.69
C ILE A 136 5.82 6.46 -1.94
N SER A 137 6.80 7.18 -2.49
CA SER A 137 6.66 8.60 -2.81
C SER A 137 5.47 8.88 -3.73
N ARG A 138 5.34 8.13 -4.83
CA ARG A 138 4.24 8.28 -5.79
C ARG A 138 2.90 7.96 -5.15
N GLY A 139 2.81 6.88 -4.38
CA GLY A 139 1.57 6.52 -3.68
C GLY A 139 1.11 7.61 -2.70
N VAL A 140 2.04 8.26 -2.00
CA VAL A 140 1.75 9.40 -1.12
C VAL A 140 1.31 10.62 -1.93
N GLU A 141 2.02 10.94 -3.02
CA GLU A 141 1.68 12.07 -3.90
C GLU A 141 0.30 11.92 -4.54
N ASP A 142 -0.03 10.73 -5.05
CA ASP A 142 -1.31 10.43 -5.69
C ASP A 142 -2.49 10.67 -4.73
N VAL A 143 -2.33 10.23 -3.48
CA VAL A 143 -3.33 10.39 -2.43
C VAL A 143 -3.50 11.87 -2.04
N LEU A 144 -2.39 12.59 -1.86
CA LEU A 144 -2.43 14.03 -1.55
C LEU A 144 -3.04 14.85 -2.70
N ALA A 145 -2.82 14.45 -3.95
CA ALA A 145 -3.39 15.11 -5.12
C ALA A 145 -4.89 14.80 -5.28
N ALA A 146 -5.32 13.57 -4.98
CA ALA A 146 -6.71 13.13 -5.08
C ALA A 146 -7.65 13.93 -4.15
N ASP A 147 -7.20 14.21 -2.92
CA ASP A 147 -7.93 15.01 -1.93
C ASP A 147 -8.25 16.41 -2.47
N GLN A 148 -7.23 17.11 -3.00
CA GLN A 148 -7.43 18.44 -3.62
C GLN A 148 -8.40 18.40 -4.80
N GLY A 149 -8.38 17.32 -5.59
CA GLY A 149 -9.31 17.10 -6.69
C GLY A 149 -10.75 16.84 -6.22
N ALA A 150 -10.95 16.16 -5.08
CA ALA A 150 -12.26 15.94 -4.49
C ALA A 150 -12.88 17.26 -3.98
N THR A 151 -12.09 18.10 -3.30
CA THR A 151 -12.55 19.43 -2.85
C THR A 151 -13.00 20.31 -4.02
N ARG A 152 -12.19 20.39 -5.09
CA ARG A 152 -12.52 21.18 -6.29
C ARG A 152 -13.79 20.69 -6.98
N ARG A 153 -14.01 19.37 -7.05
CA ARG A 153 -15.22 18.78 -7.61
C ARG A 153 -16.46 19.12 -6.80
N LEU A 154 -16.38 19.06 -5.47
CA LEU A 154 -17.48 19.41 -4.58
C LEU A 154 -17.87 20.90 -4.70
N LEU A 155 -16.88 21.81 -4.78
CA LEU A 155 -17.14 23.23 -5.01
C LEU A 155 -17.82 23.49 -6.36
N THR A 156 -17.35 22.82 -7.42
CA THR A 156 -17.93 22.96 -8.76
C THR A 156 -19.38 22.45 -8.80
N GLN A 157 -19.67 21.32 -8.14
CA GLN A 157 -21.02 20.79 -8.03
C GLN A 157 -21.93 21.71 -7.21
N GLY A 158 -21.43 22.31 -6.12
CA GLY A 158 -22.16 23.30 -5.32
C GLY A 158 -22.55 24.54 -6.14
N HIS A 159 -21.65 25.06 -6.98
CA HIS A 159 -21.95 26.16 -7.89
C HIS A 159 -23.03 25.77 -8.91
N PHE A 160 -22.92 24.59 -9.54
CA PHE A 160 -23.93 24.11 -10.48
C PHE A 160 -25.31 23.94 -9.83
N LEU A 161 -25.38 23.36 -8.63
CA LEU A 161 -26.63 23.19 -7.89
C LEU A 161 -27.24 24.55 -7.57
N ARG A 162 -26.44 25.50 -7.07
CA ARG A 162 -26.91 26.86 -6.78
C ARG A 162 -27.44 27.55 -8.04
N ASP A 163 -26.73 27.49 -9.16
CA ASP A 163 -27.18 28.11 -10.41
C ASP A 163 -28.50 27.50 -10.93
N ARG A 164 -28.66 26.18 -10.79
CA ARG A 164 -29.87 25.48 -11.25
C ARG A 164 -31.08 25.77 -10.34
N PHE A 165 -30.88 25.74 -9.03
CA PHE A 165 -31.98 25.87 -8.07
C PHE A 165 -32.31 27.34 -7.72
N SER A 166 -31.34 28.26 -7.70
CA SER A 166 -31.60 29.69 -7.47
C SER A 166 -32.27 30.37 -8.67
N LYS A 167 -32.03 29.93 -9.91
CA LYS A 167 -32.81 30.41 -11.08
C LYS A 167 -34.27 29.93 -11.06
N GLY A 168 -34.55 28.81 -10.38
CA GLY A 168 -35.93 28.29 -10.23
C GLY A 168 -36.78 29.08 -9.24
N GLU A 169 -36.18 29.61 -8.16
CA GLU A 169 -36.88 30.45 -7.18
C GLU A 169 -37.25 31.83 -7.75
N GLY A 170 -36.31 32.50 -8.44
CA GLY A 170 -36.58 33.80 -9.05
C GLY A 170 -37.62 33.77 -10.20
N LEU A 171 -37.82 32.62 -10.85
CA LEU A 171 -38.84 32.45 -11.88
C LEU A 171 -40.25 32.24 -11.27
N ARG A 172 -40.34 31.59 -10.11
CA ARG A 172 -41.61 31.39 -9.39
C ARG A 172 -42.12 32.67 -8.73
N GLU A 173 -41.23 33.56 -8.31
CA GLU A 173 -41.61 34.86 -7.72
C GLU A 173 -42.19 35.81 -8.78
N LYS A 174 -41.65 35.79 -10.01
CA LYS A 174 -42.17 36.59 -11.15
C LYS A 174 -43.50 36.12 -11.73
N MET A 175 -43.92 34.87 -11.47
CA MET A 175 -45.25 34.37 -11.89
C MET A 175 -46.33 34.63 -10.84
N ARG A 176 -45.98 35.19 -9.68
CA ARG A 176 -46.91 35.47 -8.56
C ARG A 176 -47.19 36.96 -8.33
N ALA A 177 -46.50 37.84 -9.06
CA ALA A 177 -46.74 39.28 -9.13
C ALA A 177 -47.49 39.61 -10.43
#